data_AF-A0A2N1Q7L7-F1
#
_entry.id   AF-A0A2N1Q7L7-F1
#
_cell.length_a   1.000
_cell.length_b   1.000
_cell.length_c   1.000
_cell.angle_alpha   90.00
_cell.angle_beta   90.00
_cell.angle_gamma   90.00
#
_symmetry.space_group_name_H-M   'P 1'
#
loop_
_entity.id
_entity.type
_entity.pdbx_description
1 polymer ?
#
loop_
_entity_poly.entity_id
_entity_poly.type
_entity_poly.pdbx_seq_one_letter_code
_entity_poly.pdbx_strand_id
1 'polypeptide(L)'
;MTYIKKFSIVFISTFLILGVLACSKEISTTTTTSTTTTTTTTTESTTTQDSDLVILTQVSELVTIDNADNITENFSLLAAYGNVSIAWSSSNPTVVSIASSATTEGSNSVYLVTVSPFTVDTVIILTATFAYNSKTYIKYYSITVKQPIDDGSYTLVSELYDEAILDDTVTLSGYVSVIYKGGYVITDTAGNSMIVYFSASNTAITVNVGDHVTVTGKYAQYQTLFQIKDPTIQTVNSSNNTVTLAPIVLEDATDMLDINSTVKLNHGKVYTLTVTPVINGDGNVALYQGETFVAVVYYNSLATSIDALKEFVSREVTIDVMYYALHSTDGIRVLFYGTEDDIISDPLTVEEQFAIDIATLDKDYILTDSLELPALEYSEYDTVTISTNLTNYIEFVGGEFVVTRPLATEADVIGTLTIKIIIGTEFRDVVIDVTVKAISGASATNLLFSKYVEGSSYNKFIEIYNGTASAVNLSEYKIEIYV
;
A
#
# COMPACT_ATOMS: atom_id res chain seq x y z
N MET A 1 58.20 -11.86 39.87
CA MET A 1 57.00 -11.53 40.68
C MET A 1 55.86 -12.35 40.13
N THR A 2 55.88 -13.65 40.43
CA THR A 2 54.97 -14.33 41.36
C THR A 2 53.68 -14.74 40.66
N TYR A 3 53.68 -16.03 40.30
CA TYR A 3 52.57 -16.88 39.88
C TYR A 3 51.26 -16.62 40.64
N ILE A 4 50.11 -16.84 39.97
CA ILE A 4 49.03 -17.73 40.44
C ILE A 4 48.22 -18.22 39.22
N LYS A 5 48.25 -19.54 39.02
CA LYS A 5 47.29 -20.34 38.23
C LYS A 5 45.99 -20.48 39.05
N LYS A 6 44.82 -20.37 38.42
CA LYS A 6 43.53 -20.89 38.95
C LYS A 6 42.96 -21.85 37.91
N PHE A 7 43.19 -23.17 38.04
CA PHE A 7 42.33 -24.17 38.68
C PHE A 7 40.89 -24.22 38.14
N SER A 8 40.68 -25.13 37.18
CA SER A 8 39.37 -25.69 36.84
C SER A 8 38.84 -26.50 38.02
N ILE A 9 37.60 -26.23 38.42
CA ILE A 9 36.85 -27.06 39.37
C ILE A 9 35.71 -27.71 38.59
N VAL A 10 35.80 -29.02 38.44
CA VAL A 10 34.72 -29.90 37.99
C VAL A 10 33.81 -30.16 39.18
N PHE A 11 32.55 -29.71 39.12
CA PHE A 11 31.50 -30.13 40.06
C PHE A 11 30.74 -31.31 39.44
N ILE A 12 30.94 -32.49 40.02
CA ILE A 12 30.08 -33.67 39.80
C ILE A 12 28.94 -33.58 40.81
N SER A 13 27.72 -33.37 40.33
CA SER A 13 26.50 -33.49 41.15
C SER A 13 25.75 -34.76 40.77
N THR A 14 25.85 -35.77 41.63
CA THR A 14 25.12 -37.03 41.56
C THR A 14 23.67 -36.82 41.98
N PHE A 15 22.70 -37.10 41.12
CA PHE A 15 21.28 -37.17 41.51
C PHE A 15 20.84 -38.64 41.63
N LEU A 16 20.28 -38.97 42.79
CA LEU A 16 19.79 -40.28 43.20
C LEU A 16 18.37 -40.50 42.63
N ILE A 17 18.17 -41.55 41.84
CA ILE A 17 16.86 -42.00 41.35
C ILE A 17 16.36 -43.10 42.30
N LEU A 18 15.21 -42.89 42.95
CA LEU A 18 14.44 -43.95 43.61
C LEU A 18 13.34 -44.42 42.65
N GLY A 19 13.50 -45.61 42.08
CA GLY A 19 12.43 -46.36 41.41
C GLY A 19 11.84 -47.38 42.37
N VAL A 20 10.52 -47.40 42.52
CA VAL A 20 9.80 -48.47 43.23
C VAL A 20 9.16 -49.37 42.18
N LEU A 21 9.75 -50.56 42.01
CA LEU A 21 9.18 -51.71 41.30
C LEU A 21 8.15 -52.39 42.22
N ALA A 22 6.94 -52.64 41.72
CA ALA A 22 6.06 -53.66 42.30
C ALA A 22 5.65 -54.66 41.22
N CYS A 23 6.09 -55.90 41.44
CA CYS A 23 6.00 -57.06 40.57
C CYS A 23 4.62 -57.71 40.68
N SER A 24 4.04 -58.10 39.54
CA SER A 24 2.87 -58.98 39.49
C SER A 24 3.32 -60.45 39.52
N LYS A 25 2.63 -61.29 40.31
CA LYS A 25 2.39 -62.69 39.97
C LYS A 25 1.21 -63.26 40.79
N GLU A 26 0.28 -63.88 40.05
CA GLU A 26 -0.94 -64.55 40.50
C GLU A 26 -0.67 -65.74 41.44
N ILE A 27 -1.69 -66.11 42.25
CA ILE A 27 -2.13 -67.51 42.43
C ILE A 27 -3.61 -67.53 42.88
N SER A 28 -4.33 -68.45 42.25
CA SER A 28 -5.76 -68.79 42.34
C SER A 28 -6.14 -69.52 43.64
N THR A 29 -7.38 -69.35 44.12
CA THR A 29 -8.23 -70.49 44.55
C THR A 29 -9.72 -70.13 44.65
N THR A 30 -10.49 -70.95 43.95
CA THR A 30 -11.95 -71.20 43.91
C THR A 30 -12.58 -71.43 45.29
N THR A 31 -13.84 -71.04 45.52
CA THR A 31 -14.88 -71.89 46.17
C THR A 31 -16.30 -71.43 45.80
N THR A 32 -17.14 -72.44 45.63
CA THR A 32 -18.45 -72.52 45.00
C THR A 32 -19.62 -72.00 45.85
N THR A 33 -20.55 -71.39 45.11
CA THR A 33 -22.01 -71.18 45.25
C THR A 33 -22.75 -71.71 46.49
N SER A 34 -23.61 -70.84 47.05
CA SER A 34 -24.96 -71.23 47.48
C SER A 34 -25.96 -70.14 47.12
N THR A 35 -27.06 -70.54 46.49
CA THR A 35 -28.10 -69.69 45.94
C THR A 35 -29.12 -69.32 47.00
N THR A 36 -29.50 -68.06 47.11
CA THR A 36 -30.86 -67.69 47.56
C THR A 36 -31.29 -66.43 46.82
N THR A 37 -32.30 -66.60 45.96
CA THR A 37 -32.97 -65.53 45.22
C THR A 37 -33.67 -64.60 46.19
N THR A 38 -33.28 -63.32 46.22
CA THR A 38 -34.13 -62.24 46.69
C THR A 38 -34.19 -61.20 45.58
N THR A 39 -35.37 -61.04 44.99
CA THR A 39 -35.68 -59.99 44.02
C THR A 39 -35.54 -58.65 44.73
N THR A 40 -34.55 -57.84 44.32
CA THR A 40 -34.50 -56.42 44.68
C THR A 40 -34.27 -55.65 43.39
N THR A 41 -35.26 -54.84 43.05
CA THR A 41 -35.30 -53.92 41.93
C THR A 41 -34.11 -52.97 42.01
N THR A 42 -33.13 -53.12 41.11
CA THR A 42 -32.07 -52.13 40.93
C THR A 42 -32.55 -51.09 39.94
N THR A 43 -32.83 -49.88 40.43
CA THR A 43 -33.01 -48.69 39.61
C THR A 43 -31.66 -48.34 38.98
N GLU A 44 -31.57 -48.38 37.65
CA GLU A 44 -30.47 -47.77 36.91
C GLU A 44 -30.40 -46.28 37.24
N SER A 45 -29.31 -45.85 37.89
CA SER A 45 -28.94 -44.43 37.92
C SER A 45 -28.32 -44.07 36.59
N THR A 46 -29.08 -43.41 35.72
CA THR A 46 -28.56 -42.67 34.59
C THR A 46 -27.86 -41.42 35.10
N THR A 47 -26.53 -41.42 35.17
CA THR A 47 -25.76 -40.17 35.32
C THR A 47 -25.99 -39.31 34.08
N THR A 48 -26.82 -38.28 34.20
CA THR A 48 -27.01 -37.28 33.15
C THR A 48 -25.72 -36.46 33.05
N GLN A 49 -24.97 -36.62 31.97
CA GLN A 49 -23.77 -35.83 31.69
C GLN A 49 -24.18 -34.36 31.47
N ASP A 50 -23.48 -33.43 32.11
CA ASP A 50 -23.74 -31.98 31.99
C ASP A 50 -23.55 -31.54 30.53
N SER A 51 -24.66 -31.21 29.84
CA SER A 51 -24.67 -30.91 28.40
C SER A 51 -23.81 -29.71 28.03
N ASP A 52 -23.74 -28.70 28.91
CA ASP A 52 -22.94 -27.50 28.67
C ASP A 52 -21.45 -27.84 28.75
N LEU A 53 -21.05 -28.71 29.68
CA LEU A 53 -19.68 -29.20 29.79
C LEU A 53 -19.28 -30.08 28.60
N VAL A 54 -20.22 -30.86 28.04
CA VAL A 54 -20.00 -31.64 26.81
C VAL A 54 -19.70 -30.72 25.63
N ILE A 55 -20.47 -29.64 25.46
CA ILE A 55 -20.24 -28.64 24.40
C ILE A 55 -18.85 -28.02 24.56
N LEU A 56 -18.51 -27.56 25.78
CA LEU A 56 -17.22 -26.94 26.05
C LEU A 56 -16.04 -27.87 25.75
N THR A 57 -16.14 -29.14 26.14
CA THR A 57 -15.08 -30.14 25.89
C THR A 57 -14.95 -30.40 24.39
N GLN A 58 -16.06 -30.57 23.66
CA GLN A 58 -16.06 -30.76 22.21
C GLN A 58 -15.44 -29.58 21.46
N VAL A 59 -15.83 -28.35 21.80
CA VAL A 59 -15.26 -27.14 21.19
C VAL A 59 -13.76 -27.02 21.49
N SER A 60 -13.32 -27.36 22.70
CA SER A 60 -11.91 -27.32 23.05
C SER A 60 -11.03 -28.28 22.23
N GLU A 61 -11.61 -29.34 21.65
CA GLU A 61 -10.91 -30.25 20.73
C GLU A 61 -10.83 -29.72 19.29
N LEU A 62 -11.67 -28.74 18.93
CA LEU A 62 -11.67 -28.13 17.60
C LEU A 62 -10.72 -26.93 17.48
N VAL A 63 -10.39 -26.30 18.60
CA VAL A 63 -9.49 -25.15 18.64
C VAL A 63 -8.04 -25.64 18.60
N THR A 64 -7.34 -25.29 17.53
CA THR A 64 -5.92 -25.59 17.29
C THR A 64 -5.10 -24.31 17.26
N ILE A 65 -3.79 -24.45 17.47
CA ILE A 65 -2.81 -23.39 17.22
C ILE A 65 -1.91 -23.91 16.12
N ASP A 66 -1.93 -23.23 14.97
CA ASP A 66 -1.13 -23.64 13.83
C ASP A 66 0.36 -23.45 14.14
N ASN A 67 1.18 -24.41 13.69
CA ASN A 67 2.62 -24.44 13.95
C ASN A 67 3.01 -24.31 15.44
N ALA A 68 2.19 -24.83 16.36
CA ALA A 68 2.42 -24.75 17.80
C ALA A 68 3.85 -25.13 18.23
N ASP A 69 4.48 -26.12 17.59
CA ASP A 69 5.84 -26.58 17.95
C ASP A 69 6.99 -25.77 17.29
N ASN A 70 6.66 -24.76 16.49
CA ASN A 70 7.63 -23.98 15.71
C ASN A 70 7.15 -22.54 15.48
N ILE A 71 6.73 -21.86 16.54
CA ILE A 71 6.31 -20.46 16.48
C ILE A 71 7.54 -19.57 16.30
N THR A 72 7.63 -18.89 15.17
CA THR A 72 8.68 -17.90 14.85
C THR A 72 8.12 -16.50 14.61
N GLU A 73 6.80 -16.33 14.71
CA GLU A 73 6.07 -15.16 14.23
C GLU A 73 4.84 -14.84 15.08
N ASN A 74 4.33 -13.62 14.94
CA ASN A 74 3.03 -13.22 15.51
C ASN A 74 1.91 -14.08 14.91
N PHE A 75 0.90 -14.40 15.71
CA PHE A 75 -0.21 -15.23 15.26
C PHE A 75 -1.51 -14.81 15.95
N SER A 76 -2.62 -15.40 15.52
CA SER A 76 -3.95 -15.13 16.06
C SER A 76 -4.45 -16.31 16.89
N LEU A 77 -5.05 -16.02 18.05
CA LEU A 77 -5.78 -16.99 18.85
C LEU A 77 -7.27 -16.76 18.74
N LEU A 78 -8.05 -17.81 18.50
CA LEU A 78 -9.50 -17.68 18.39
C LEU A 78 -10.12 -17.18 19.71
N ALA A 79 -10.92 -16.12 19.64
CA ALA A 79 -11.62 -15.53 20.78
C ALA A 79 -13.02 -16.12 21.01
N ALA A 80 -13.61 -16.73 19.98
CA ALA A 80 -14.90 -17.43 20.09
C ALA A 80 -15.06 -18.50 19.00
N TYR A 81 -15.76 -19.58 19.34
CA TYR A 81 -16.18 -20.62 18.38
C TYR A 81 -17.69 -20.84 18.53
N GLY A 82 -18.47 -20.34 17.58
CA GLY A 82 -19.92 -20.28 17.70
C GLY A 82 -20.34 -19.45 18.91
N ASN A 83 -21.11 -20.06 19.82
CA ASN A 83 -21.58 -19.41 21.06
C ASN A 83 -20.63 -19.59 22.25
N VAL A 84 -19.50 -20.28 22.06
CA VAL A 84 -18.50 -20.48 23.11
C VAL A 84 -17.47 -19.36 23.03
N SER A 85 -17.31 -18.62 24.12
CA SER A 85 -16.23 -17.62 24.26
C SER A 85 -14.96 -18.28 24.75
N ILE A 86 -13.80 -17.79 24.31
CA ILE A 86 -12.49 -18.33 24.64
C ILE A 86 -11.62 -17.17 25.12
N ALA A 87 -11.20 -17.21 26.38
CA ALA A 87 -10.23 -16.27 26.93
C ALA A 87 -8.86 -16.95 27.05
N TRP A 88 -7.78 -16.20 26.81
CA TRP A 88 -6.43 -16.74 26.82
C TRP A 88 -5.53 -16.04 27.81
N SER A 89 -4.58 -16.78 28.39
CA SER A 89 -3.47 -16.22 29.14
C SER A 89 -2.18 -16.98 28.85
N SER A 90 -1.06 -16.25 28.76
CA SER A 90 0.27 -16.82 28.55
C SER A 90 0.99 -17.08 29.87
N SER A 91 1.69 -18.21 29.98
CA SER A 91 2.60 -18.49 31.09
C SER A 91 3.82 -17.56 31.11
N ASN A 92 4.12 -16.88 29.99
CA ASN A 92 5.18 -15.88 29.89
C ASN A 92 4.75 -14.71 29.00
N PRO A 93 4.02 -13.73 29.55
CA PRO A 93 3.50 -12.58 28.79
C PRO A 93 4.58 -11.68 28.18
N THR A 94 5.83 -11.74 28.67
CA THR A 94 6.93 -10.94 28.10
C THR A 94 7.49 -11.57 26.82
N VAL A 95 7.24 -12.86 26.57
CA VAL A 95 7.66 -13.56 25.34
C VAL A 95 6.47 -13.73 24.40
N VAL A 96 5.31 -14.08 24.95
CA VAL A 96 4.07 -14.24 24.18
C VAL A 96 3.01 -13.39 24.84
N SER A 97 2.82 -12.19 24.31
CA SER A 97 1.82 -11.22 24.77
C SER A 97 0.53 -11.40 24.00
N ILE A 98 -0.62 -11.36 24.69
CA ILE A 98 -1.94 -11.52 24.08
C ILE A 98 -2.68 -10.21 24.24
N ALA A 99 -3.26 -9.70 23.16
CA ALA A 99 -4.04 -8.47 23.17
C ALA A 99 -5.18 -8.54 24.21
N SER A 100 -5.47 -7.42 24.87
CA SER A 100 -6.52 -7.33 25.89
C SER A 100 -7.95 -7.40 25.34
N SER A 101 -8.11 -7.27 24.03
CA SER A 101 -9.39 -7.28 23.32
C SER A 101 -9.27 -8.01 21.99
N ALA A 102 -10.33 -8.70 21.60
CA ALA A 102 -10.40 -9.39 20.32
C ALA A 102 -10.68 -8.42 19.16
N THR A 103 -10.14 -8.72 18.00
CA THR A 103 -10.42 -8.09 16.71
C THR A 103 -11.11 -9.09 15.78
N THR A 104 -11.37 -8.69 14.53
CA THR A 104 -11.98 -9.55 13.51
C THR A 104 -10.96 -9.88 12.42
N GLU A 105 -10.80 -11.17 12.11
CA GLU A 105 -9.97 -11.67 11.02
C GLU A 105 -10.83 -12.61 10.15
N GLY A 106 -11.19 -12.14 8.96
CA GLY A 106 -12.19 -12.80 8.11
C GLY A 106 -13.55 -12.89 8.82
N SER A 107 -14.07 -14.12 8.97
CA SER A 107 -15.32 -14.37 9.70
C SER A 107 -15.10 -14.68 11.19
N ASN A 108 -13.86 -14.65 11.67
CA ASN A 108 -13.50 -15.09 13.02
C ASN A 108 -13.23 -13.89 13.94
N SER A 109 -13.57 -14.05 15.22
CA SER A 109 -13.10 -13.16 16.28
C SER A 109 -11.84 -13.72 16.90
N VAL A 110 -10.76 -12.94 16.96
CA VAL A 110 -9.41 -13.40 17.35
C VAL A 110 -8.71 -12.41 18.29
N TYR A 111 -7.83 -12.91 19.15
CA TYR A 111 -6.83 -12.10 19.85
C TYR A 111 -5.52 -12.12 19.06
N LEU A 112 -4.98 -10.95 18.77
CA LEU A 112 -3.62 -10.83 18.25
C LEU A 112 -2.62 -11.24 19.33
N VAL A 113 -1.67 -12.09 18.96
CA VAL A 113 -0.57 -12.52 19.81
C VAL A 113 0.74 -11.96 19.26
N THR A 114 1.46 -11.23 20.12
CA THR A 114 2.79 -10.71 19.81
C THR A 114 3.86 -11.61 20.41
N VAL A 115 4.75 -12.12 19.57
CA VAL A 115 5.90 -12.92 19.96
C VAL A 115 7.12 -12.00 20.02
N SER A 116 7.70 -11.85 21.21
CA SER A 116 8.94 -11.11 21.39
C SER A 116 10.15 -12.01 21.17
N PRO A 117 11.26 -11.51 20.59
CA PRO A 117 12.47 -12.29 20.35
C PRO A 117 13.01 -12.92 21.64
N PHE A 118 13.54 -14.14 21.54
CA PHE A 118 14.16 -14.84 22.65
C PHE A 118 15.43 -15.57 22.22
N THR A 119 16.38 -15.74 23.14
CA THR A 119 17.73 -16.23 22.80
C THR A 119 17.90 -17.75 22.90
N VAL A 120 16.81 -18.50 23.16
CA VAL A 120 16.74 -19.97 23.16
C VAL A 120 15.31 -20.44 22.84
N ASP A 121 15.16 -21.61 22.21
CA ASP A 121 13.84 -22.22 22.04
C ASP A 121 13.13 -22.33 23.39
N THR A 122 11.92 -21.75 23.48
CA THR A 122 11.19 -21.60 24.73
C THR A 122 9.79 -22.18 24.59
N VAL A 123 9.46 -23.11 25.48
CA VAL A 123 8.11 -23.69 25.56
C VAL A 123 7.23 -22.79 26.43
N ILE A 124 6.13 -22.31 25.86
CA ILE A 124 5.12 -21.48 26.53
C ILE A 124 3.83 -22.27 26.66
N ILE A 125 3.19 -22.18 27.83
CA ILE A 125 1.88 -22.75 28.06
C ILE A 125 0.84 -21.64 27.93
N LEU A 126 -0.01 -21.78 26.93
CA LEU A 126 -1.20 -20.96 26.77
C LEU A 126 -2.37 -21.64 27.47
N THR A 127 -3.05 -20.90 28.35
CA THR A 127 -4.24 -21.37 29.04
C THR A 127 -5.47 -20.79 28.36
N ALA A 128 -6.26 -21.66 27.73
CA ALA A 128 -7.56 -21.31 27.15
C ALA A 128 -8.67 -21.59 28.15
N THR A 129 -9.49 -20.58 28.44
CA THR A 129 -10.71 -20.70 29.24
C THR A 129 -11.91 -20.58 28.32
N PHE A 130 -12.55 -21.71 28.05
CA PHE A 130 -13.78 -21.81 27.27
C PHE A 130 -14.97 -21.54 28.20
N ALA A 131 -15.88 -20.65 27.82
CA ALA A 131 -17.07 -20.33 28.59
C ALA A 131 -18.34 -20.38 27.73
N TYR A 132 -19.35 -21.07 28.26
CA TYR A 132 -20.67 -21.25 27.67
C TYR A 132 -21.71 -21.27 28.80
N ASN A 133 -22.72 -20.40 28.72
CA ASN A 133 -23.67 -20.13 29.80
C ASN A 133 -22.93 -19.82 31.13
N SER A 134 -23.17 -20.62 32.18
CA SER A 134 -22.56 -20.47 33.51
C SER A 134 -21.37 -21.40 33.74
N LYS A 135 -20.94 -22.15 32.72
CA LYS A 135 -19.92 -23.18 32.81
C LYS A 135 -18.64 -22.73 32.12
N THR A 136 -17.52 -23.17 32.67
CA THR A 136 -16.19 -22.95 32.12
C THR A 136 -15.42 -24.25 32.02
N TYR A 137 -14.57 -24.36 31.00
CA TYR A 137 -13.64 -25.47 30.82
C TYR A 137 -12.27 -24.89 30.48
N ILE A 138 -11.20 -25.45 31.06
CA ILE A 138 -9.83 -24.98 30.84
C ILE A 138 -9.06 -26.05 30.06
N LYS A 139 -8.38 -25.63 28.99
CA LYS A 139 -7.43 -26.46 28.25
C LYS A 139 -6.09 -25.74 28.14
N TYR A 140 -5.01 -26.51 28.23
CA TYR A 140 -3.66 -25.99 28.09
C TYR A 140 -3.12 -26.37 26.72
N TYR A 141 -2.50 -25.40 26.07
CA TYR A 141 -1.80 -25.56 24.80
C TYR A 141 -0.32 -25.29 25.04
N SER A 142 0.52 -26.25 24.65
CA SER A 142 1.96 -26.06 24.65
C SER A 142 2.35 -25.52 23.28
N ILE A 143 3.04 -24.39 23.27
CA ILE A 143 3.69 -23.86 22.06
C ILE A 143 5.20 -23.78 22.29
N THR A 144 5.99 -23.92 21.24
CA THR A 144 7.44 -23.73 21.24
C THR A 144 7.75 -22.51 20.40
N VAL A 145 8.16 -21.44 21.05
CA VAL A 145 8.71 -20.25 20.40
C VAL A 145 10.17 -20.53 20.10
N LYS A 146 10.55 -20.46 18.83
CA LYS A 146 11.93 -20.71 18.40
C LYS A 146 12.79 -19.48 18.62
N GLN A 147 14.04 -19.69 19.02
CA GLN A 147 15.02 -18.60 18.98
C GLN A 147 15.23 -18.16 17.52
N PRO A 148 15.54 -16.88 17.28
CA PRO A 148 16.22 -16.48 16.06
C PRO A 148 17.49 -17.33 15.89
N ILE A 149 17.73 -17.86 14.71
CA ILE A 149 18.93 -18.66 14.44
C ILE A 149 20.15 -17.74 14.56
N ASP A 150 21.02 -18.00 15.54
CA ASP A 150 22.36 -17.40 15.60
C ASP A 150 23.24 -18.09 14.54
N ASP A 151 23.31 -17.49 13.36
CA ASP A 151 24.08 -17.93 12.20
C ASP A 151 25.37 -17.11 12.00
N GLY A 152 25.75 -16.29 12.98
CA GLY A 152 26.81 -15.29 12.85
C GLY A 152 26.36 -13.98 12.19
N SER A 153 25.05 -13.74 12.09
CA SER A 153 24.49 -12.45 11.68
C SER A 153 24.49 -11.41 12.81
N TYR A 154 24.69 -10.15 12.42
CA TYR A 154 24.35 -9.03 13.28
C TYR A 154 22.82 -9.02 13.51
N THR A 155 22.39 -8.66 14.72
CA THR A 155 20.97 -8.47 15.06
C THR A 155 20.64 -7.02 15.43
N LEU A 156 21.67 -6.19 15.63
CA LEU A 156 21.57 -4.75 15.84
C LEU A 156 22.37 -4.02 14.77
N VAL A 157 21.75 -2.99 14.17
CA VAL A 157 22.38 -2.15 13.15
C VAL A 157 23.55 -1.36 13.73
N SER A 158 23.46 -0.95 15.00
CA SER A 158 24.54 -0.23 15.69
C SER A 158 25.82 -1.07 15.79
N GLU A 159 25.70 -2.37 16.08
CA GLU A 159 26.86 -3.29 16.18
C GLU A 159 27.51 -3.46 14.80
N LEU A 160 26.71 -3.68 13.75
CA LEU A 160 27.21 -3.75 12.38
C LEU A 160 27.94 -2.44 12.00
N TYR A 161 27.40 -1.29 12.37
CA TYR A 161 28.03 0.01 12.07
C TYR A 161 29.36 0.25 12.78
N ASP A 162 29.55 -0.32 13.97
CA ASP A 162 30.77 -0.20 14.77
C ASP A 162 31.85 -1.21 14.34
N GLU A 163 31.44 -2.42 13.93
CA GLU A 163 32.36 -3.54 13.70
C GLU A 163 32.66 -3.80 12.22
N ALA A 164 31.70 -3.59 11.32
CA ALA A 164 31.87 -3.93 9.91
C ALA A 164 32.81 -2.97 9.16
N ILE A 165 33.65 -3.54 8.31
CA ILE A 165 34.56 -2.80 7.45
C ILE A 165 33.92 -2.68 6.06
N LEU A 166 34.00 -1.49 5.45
CA LEU A 166 33.51 -1.29 4.09
C LEU A 166 34.10 -2.32 3.13
N ASP A 167 33.26 -2.75 2.18
CA ASP A 167 33.49 -3.81 1.21
C ASP A 167 33.47 -5.25 1.73
N ASP A 168 33.35 -5.48 3.04
CA ASP A 168 33.17 -6.83 3.59
C ASP A 168 31.79 -7.41 3.25
N THR A 169 31.70 -8.74 3.25
CA THR A 169 30.42 -9.45 3.26
C THR A 169 29.90 -9.49 4.69
N VAL A 170 28.69 -8.97 4.90
CA VAL A 170 28.02 -8.96 6.21
C VAL A 170 26.69 -9.70 6.12
N THR A 171 26.28 -10.31 7.23
CA THR A 171 24.93 -10.86 7.40
C THR A 171 24.21 -10.08 8.48
N LEU A 172 23.01 -9.58 8.21
CA LEU A 172 22.16 -8.86 9.16
C LEU A 172 20.78 -9.51 9.21
N SER A 173 20.24 -9.65 10.41
CA SER A 173 18.87 -10.08 10.66
C SER A 173 18.04 -8.93 11.25
N GLY A 174 16.80 -8.80 10.83
CA GLY A 174 15.84 -7.83 11.37
C GLY A 174 14.53 -7.81 10.59
N TYR A 175 13.68 -6.82 10.84
CA TYR A 175 12.34 -6.77 10.26
C TYR A 175 12.24 -5.81 9.08
N VAL A 176 11.63 -6.24 7.99
CA VAL A 176 11.32 -5.39 6.84
C VAL A 176 10.30 -4.34 7.27
N SER A 177 10.71 -3.07 7.22
CA SER A 177 9.94 -1.93 7.70
C SER A 177 9.43 -1.04 6.57
N VAL A 178 10.20 -0.92 5.49
CA VAL A 178 9.85 -0.13 4.30
C VAL A 178 10.30 -0.89 3.05
N ILE A 179 9.47 -0.88 2.01
CA ILE A 179 9.81 -1.39 0.68
C ILE A 179 9.89 -0.22 -0.28
N TYR A 180 10.90 -0.21 -1.16
CA TYR A 180 11.11 0.83 -2.15
C TYR A 180 11.61 0.21 -3.46
N LYS A 181 11.64 0.96 -4.56
CA LYS A 181 12.00 0.46 -5.88
C LYS A 181 13.39 -0.20 -5.93
N GLY A 182 14.32 0.27 -5.11
CA GLY A 182 15.70 -0.24 -5.07
C GLY A 182 15.92 -1.39 -4.08
N GLY A 183 14.92 -1.80 -3.31
CA GLY A 183 15.06 -2.85 -2.29
C GLY A 183 14.11 -2.67 -1.11
N TYR A 184 14.63 -2.86 0.10
CA TYR A 184 13.85 -2.72 1.33
C TYR A 184 14.73 -2.25 2.49
N VAL A 185 14.09 -1.92 3.60
CA VAL A 185 14.73 -1.42 4.82
C VAL A 185 14.51 -2.41 5.95
N ILE A 186 15.61 -2.93 6.49
CA ILE A 186 15.60 -3.79 7.68
C ILE A 186 15.70 -2.89 8.90
N THR A 187 14.81 -3.07 9.87
CA THR A 187 14.83 -2.37 11.16
C THR A 187 15.04 -3.39 12.27
N ASP A 188 16.01 -3.10 13.15
CA ASP A 188 16.30 -3.94 14.31
C ASP A 188 15.31 -3.72 15.46
N THR A 189 15.48 -4.51 16.53
CA THR A 189 14.61 -4.42 17.72
C THR A 189 14.80 -3.14 18.52
N ALA A 190 15.88 -2.40 18.28
CA ALA A 190 16.13 -1.09 18.88
C ALA A 190 15.57 0.08 18.03
N GLY A 191 14.95 -0.22 16.88
CA GLY A 191 14.38 0.77 15.96
C GLY A 191 15.40 1.43 15.05
N ASN A 192 16.62 0.90 14.94
CA ASN A 192 17.61 1.40 13.98
C ASN A 192 17.48 0.63 12.66
N SER A 193 17.72 1.33 11.56
CA SER A 193 17.43 0.79 10.23
C SER A 193 18.67 0.71 9.34
N MET A 194 18.71 -0.32 8.50
CA MET A 194 19.71 -0.56 7.47
C MET A 194 19.01 -0.68 6.12
N ILE A 195 19.51 0.06 5.14
CA ILE A 195 19.04 -0.06 3.75
C ILE A 195 19.64 -1.32 3.13
N VAL A 196 18.78 -2.12 2.52
CA VAL A 196 19.17 -3.20 1.61
C VAL A 196 18.90 -2.74 0.18
N TYR A 197 19.94 -2.76 -0.64
CA TYR A 197 19.91 -2.21 -2.01
C TYR A 197 20.25 -3.28 -3.04
N PHE A 198 19.47 -3.32 -4.12
CA PHE A 198 19.66 -4.18 -5.28
C PHE A 198 20.01 -3.34 -6.51
N SER A 199 21.14 -3.65 -7.14
CA SER A 199 21.47 -3.15 -8.47
C SER A 199 20.59 -3.84 -9.52
N ALA A 200 20.52 -3.26 -10.73
CA ALA A 200 19.72 -3.81 -11.83
C ALA A 200 20.08 -5.27 -12.23
N SER A 201 21.26 -5.76 -11.84
CA SER A 201 21.72 -7.13 -12.08
C SER A 201 21.32 -8.13 -10.99
N ASN A 202 20.69 -7.68 -9.89
CA ASN A 202 20.29 -8.53 -8.78
C ASN A 202 18.80 -8.34 -8.49
N THR A 203 18.08 -9.43 -8.29
CA THR A 203 16.66 -9.41 -7.99
C THR A 203 16.45 -9.79 -6.53
N ALA A 204 15.76 -8.92 -5.78
CA ALA A 204 15.31 -9.24 -4.43
C ALA A 204 14.43 -10.51 -4.43
N ILE A 205 14.51 -11.30 -3.36
CA ILE A 205 13.39 -12.20 -3.06
C ILE A 205 12.19 -11.32 -2.69
N THR A 206 10.98 -11.76 -3.03
CA THR A 206 9.78 -11.04 -2.59
C THR A 206 9.70 -11.09 -1.07
N VAL A 207 9.71 -9.91 -0.45
CA VAL A 207 9.48 -9.70 0.98
C VAL A 207 8.29 -8.77 1.15
N ASN A 208 7.63 -8.86 2.30
CA ASN A 208 6.56 -7.97 2.72
C ASN A 208 7.00 -7.16 3.95
N VAL A 209 6.40 -5.99 4.15
CA VAL A 209 6.53 -5.27 5.43
C VAL A 209 6.05 -6.20 6.55
N GLY A 210 6.84 -6.31 7.62
CA GLY A 210 6.61 -7.25 8.71
C GLY A 210 7.35 -8.59 8.57
N ASP A 211 8.00 -8.88 7.46
CA ASP A 211 8.86 -10.06 7.35
C ASP A 211 10.11 -9.88 8.22
N HIS A 212 10.44 -10.87 9.06
CA HIS A 212 11.76 -10.96 9.67
C HIS A 212 12.68 -11.69 8.71
N VAL A 213 13.74 -11.02 8.27
CA VAL A 213 14.66 -11.51 7.24
C VAL A 213 16.08 -11.60 7.75
N THR A 214 16.83 -12.56 7.22
CA THR A 214 18.28 -12.63 7.33
C THR A 214 18.88 -12.41 5.95
N VAL A 215 19.77 -11.44 5.83
CA VAL A 215 20.30 -10.97 4.55
C VAL A 215 21.81 -10.91 4.61
N THR A 216 22.47 -11.63 3.69
CA THR A 216 23.92 -11.56 3.48
C THR A 216 24.21 -10.79 2.21
N GLY A 217 25.04 -9.76 2.30
CA GLY A 217 25.44 -8.96 1.15
C GLY A 217 26.69 -8.15 1.41
N LYS A 218 27.07 -7.31 0.46
CA LYS A 218 28.27 -6.48 0.57
C LYS A 218 27.96 -5.21 1.37
N TYR A 219 28.69 -4.96 2.44
CA TYR A 219 28.59 -3.70 3.17
C TYR A 219 29.24 -2.58 2.34
N ALA A 220 28.44 -1.60 1.95
CA ALA A 220 28.84 -0.57 1.02
C ALA A 220 28.35 0.79 1.47
N GLN A 221 28.93 1.83 0.88
CA GLN A 221 28.52 3.21 1.10
C GLN A 221 27.98 3.81 -0.20
N TYR A 222 26.83 4.47 -0.10
CA TYR A 222 26.24 5.30 -1.13
C TYR A 222 26.08 6.72 -0.59
N GLN A 223 26.89 7.66 -1.07
CA GLN A 223 26.96 9.01 -0.49
C GLN A 223 27.22 8.95 1.03
N THR A 224 26.35 9.49 1.88
CA THR A 224 26.47 9.37 3.35
C THR A 224 25.86 8.08 3.91
N LEU A 225 25.02 7.38 3.13
CA LEU A 225 24.31 6.18 3.56
C LEU A 225 25.21 4.95 3.51
N PHE A 226 25.20 4.17 4.59
CA PHE A 226 25.76 2.81 4.64
C PHE A 226 24.64 1.80 4.44
N GLN A 227 24.89 0.79 3.61
CA GLN A 227 23.87 -0.15 3.14
C GLN A 227 24.44 -1.56 2.95
N ILE A 228 23.55 -2.55 2.93
CA ILE A 228 23.86 -3.89 2.43
C ILE A 228 23.49 -3.91 0.94
N LYS A 229 24.50 -3.97 0.09
CA LYS A 229 24.37 -3.94 -1.36
C LYS A 229 24.43 -5.33 -1.96
N ASP A 230 23.56 -5.56 -2.95
CA ASP A 230 23.47 -6.77 -3.77
C ASP A 230 23.55 -8.06 -2.94
N PRO A 231 22.57 -8.32 -2.07
CA PRO A 231 22.53 -9.55 -1.28
C PRO A 231 22.75 -10.81 -2.11
N THR A 232 23.56 -11.72 -1.59
CA THR A 232 23.84 -13.04 -2.15
C THR A 232 23.01 -14.14 -1.47
N ILE A 233 22.57 -13.90 -0.22
CA ILE A 233 21.67 -14.78 0.53
C ILE A 233 20.57 -13.92 1.14
N GLN A 234 19.33 -14.41 1.04
CA GLN A 234 18.17 -13.82 1.68
C GLN A 234 17.27 -14.95 2.16
N THR A 235 16.83 -14.89 3.42
CA THR A 235 15.91 -15.85 4.01
C THR A 235 14.82 -15.10 4.76
N VAL A 236 13.55 -15.41 4.48
CA VAL A 236 12.42 -14.98 5.31
C VAL A 236 12.26 -16.00 6.42
N ASN A 237 12.49 -15.56 7.66
CA ASN A 237 12.45 -16.39 8.85
C ASN A 237 11.05 -16.45 9.47
N SER A 238 10.32 -15.34 9.34
CA SER A 238 8.91 -15.20 9.71
C SER A 238 8.26 -14.06 8.95
N SER A 239 6.93 -14.07 8.89
CA SER A 239 6.11 -13.08 8.21
C SER A 239 5.07 -12.46 9.16
N ASN A 240 4.44 -11.38 8.73
CA ASN A 240 3.35 -10.70 9.47
C ASN A 240 3.72 -10.24 10.89
N ASN A 241 5.00 -9.99 11.16
CA ASN A 241 5.41 -9.37 12.41
C ASN A 241 5.00 -7.89 12.42
N THR A 242 4.66 -7.39 13.59
CA THR A 242 4.41 -5.96 13.76
C THR A 242 5.73 -5.21 13.81
N VAL A 243 5.89 -4.23 12.93
CA VAL A 243 7.04 -3.32 12.90
C VAL A 243 6.51 -1.92 13.10
N THR A 244 7.03 -1.20 14.09
CA THR A 244 6.64 0.18 14.37
C THR A 244 7.86 1.07 14.21
N LEU A 245 7.80 1.98 13.24
CA LEU A 245 8.74 3.09 13.14
C LEU A 245 8.17 4.25 13.93
N ALA A 246 8.87 4.71 14.95
CA ALA A 246 8.46 5.88 15.73
C ALA A 246 9.00 7.14 15.04
N PRO A 247 8.14 7.97 14.42
CA PRO A 247 8.61 9.17 13.74
C PRO A 247 9.07 10.23 14.75
N ILE A 248 10.08 11.00 14.36
CA ILE A 248 10.54 12.19 15.07
C ILE A 248 9.86 13.40 14.43
N VAL A 249 8.96 14.05 15.17
CA VAL A 249 8.28 15.26 14.68
C VAL A 249 9.26 16.42 14.64
N LEU A 250 9.40 17.06 13.48
CA LEU A 250 10.10 18.33 13.34
C LEU A 250 9.06 19.46 13.28
N GLU A 251 9.03 20.30 14.31
CA GLU A 251 8.15 21.48 14.37
C GLU A 251 8.51 22.50 13.28
N ASP A 252 9.80 22.61 12.96
CA ASP A 252 10.33 23.33 11.81
C ASP A 252 10.94 22.29 10.85
N ALA A 253 10.34 22.11 9.67
CA ALA A 253 10.82 21.12 8.71
C ALA A 253 12.24 21.46 8.19
N THR A 254 12.68 22.72 8.28
CA THR A 254 14.04 23.11 7.91
C THR A 254 15.10 22.56 8.85
N ASP A 255 14.75 22.15 10.08
CA ASP A 255 15.66 21.45 11.01
C ASP A 255 16.19 20.13 10.40
N MET A 256 15.52 19.59 9.38
CA MET A 256 16.03 18.45 8.63
C MET A 256 17.40 18.72 8.01
N LEU A 257 17.68 19.97 7.62
CA LEU A 257 18.95 20.40 7.04
C LEU A 257 20.12 20.31 8.04
N ASP A 258 19.82 20.38 9.34
CA ASP A 258 20.80 20.33 10.43
C ASP A 258 21.10 18.90 10.91
N ILE A 259 20.39 17.90 10.38
CA ILE A 259 20.65 16.49 10.69
C ILE A 259 22.07 16.13 10.26
N ASN A 260 22.91 15.77 11.24
CA ASN A 260 24.28 15.39 10.98
C ASN A 260 24.34 14.06 10.19
N SER A 261 24.64 14.17 8.90
CA SER A 261 24.76 13.04 7.97
C SER A 261 25.98 12.14 8.21
N THR A 262 26.94 12.53 9.06
CA THR A 262 28.05 11.66 9.43
C THR A 262 27.67 10.65 10.51
N VAL A 263 26.54 10.84 11.21
CA VAL A 263 26.01 9.90 12.20
C VAL A 263 25.24 8.83 11.45
N LYS A 264 25.83 7.63 11.33
CA LYS A 264 25.27 6.53 10.53
C LYS A 264 23.82 6.21 10.90
N LEU A 265 23.51 6.15 12.19
CA LEU A 265 22.18 5.87 12.73
C LEU A 265 21.11 6.92 12.42
N ASN A 266 21.45 8.08 11.84
CA ASN A 266 20.43 9.02 11.35
C ASN A 266 19.80 8.56 10.03
N HIS A 267 20.51 7.72 9.26
CA HIS A 267 19.93 7.11 8.06
C HIS A 267 18.92 6.05 8.46
N GLY A 268 17.79 6.03 7.76
CA GLY A 268 16.67 5.15 8.06
C GLY A 268 15.77 5.62 9.20
N LYS A 269 16.07 6.73 9.88
CA LYS A 269 15.12 7.35 10.82
C LYS A 269 13.96 8.02 10.08
N VAL A 270 12.79 7.94 10.68
CA VAL A 270 11.56 8.57 10.17
C VAL A 270 11.35 9.91 10.85
N TYR A 271 10.97 10.91 10.06
CA TYR A 271 10.64 12.25 10.51
C TYR A 271 9.26 12.64 9.99
N THR A 272 8.43 13.22 10.86
CA THR A 272 7.18 13.88 10.46
C THR A 272 7.50 15.32 10.12
N LEU A 273 7.12 15.76 8.91
CA LEU A 273 7.38 17.11 8.39
C LEU A 273 6.09 17.75 7.88
N THR A 274 5.92 19.05 8.13
CA THR A 274 4.92 19.88 7.44
C THR A 274 5.61 20.70 6.34
N VAL A 275 5.28 20.40 5.07
CA VAL A 275 5.99 20.89 3.88
C VAL A 275 5.03 21.08 2.69
N THR A 276 5.46 21.83 1.69
CA THR A 276 4.81 21.96 0.38
C THR A 276 5.59 21.16 -0.67
N PRO A 277 5.02 20.13 -1.29
CA PRO A 277 5.67 19.40 -2.36
C PRO A 277 5.61 20.20 -3.67
N VAL A 278 6.71 20.19 -4.42
CA VAL A 278 6.87 20.91 -5.70
C VAL A 278 7.62 20.01 -6.68
N ILE A 279 7.22 20.01 -7.96
CA ILE A 279 7.95 19.28 -9.00
C ILE A 279 9.14 20.12 -9.45
N ASN A 280 10.35 19.58 -9.27
CA ASN A 280 11.57 20.24 -9.73
C ASN A 280 11.82 20.01 -11.23
N GLY A 281 12.85 20.67 -11.78
CA GLY A 281 13.17 20.59 -13.22
C GLY A 281 13.51 19.18 -13.73
N ASP A 282 13.86 18.24 -12.84
CA ASP A 282 14.15 16.84 -13.16
C ASP A 282 12.90 15.94 -13.03
N GLY A 283 11.74 16.50 -12.69
CA GLY A 283 10.48 15.76 -12.50
C GLY A 283 10.36 15.06 -11.13
N ASN A 284 11.28 15.32 -10.20
CA ASN A 284 11.23 14.78 -8.84
C ASN A 284 10.41 15.69 -7.93
N VAL A 285 9.83 15.11 -6.87
CA VAL A 285 9.15 15.89 -5.83
C VAL A 285 10.18 16.45 -4.85
N ALA A 286 10.32 17.77 -4.83
CA ALA A 286 11.06 18.53 -3.84
C ALA A 286 10.11 19.02 -2.75
N LEU A 287 10.57 19.02 -1.50
CA LEU A 287 9.82 19.45 -0.33
C LEU A 287 10.34 20.81 0.11
N TYR A 288 9.44 21.77 0.31
CA TYR A 288 9.74 23.12 0.76
C TYR A 288 9.01 23.45 2.05
N GLN A 289 9.57 24.33 2.86
CA GLN A 289 8.83 25.05 3.90
C GLN A 289 8.94 26.55 3.60
N GLY A 290 7.82 27.15 3.18
CA GLY A 290 7.84 28.46 2.55
C GLY A 290 8.73 28.46 1.29
N GLU A 291 9.73 29.33 1.24
CA GLU A 291 10.70 29.40 0.13
C GLU A 291 11.93 28.51 0.34
N THR A 292 12.07 27.88 1.51
CA THR A 292 13.27 27.11 1.88
C THR A 292 13.13 25.67 1.41
N PHE A 293 14.09 25.21 0.62
CA PHE A 293 14.21 23.80 0.24
C PHE A 293 14.59 22.94 1.46
N VAL A 294 13.86 21.86 1.69
CA VAL A 294 14.06 20.94 2.82
C VAL A 294 14.72 19.63 2.35
N ALA A 295 14.13 18.94 1.38
CA ALA A 295 14.60 17.65 0.88
C ALA A 295 14.02 17.32 -0.51
N VAL A 296 14.60 16.33 -1.19
CA VAL A 296 13.99 15.68 -2.36
C VAL A 296 13.46 14.30 -1.96
N VAL A 297 12.22 14.00 -2.35
CA VAL A 297 11.70 12.63 -2.31
C VAL A 297 12.42 11.82 -3.38
N TYR A 298 13.14 10.81 -2.94
CA TYR A 298 13.98 10.00 -3.81
C TYR A 298 13.11 9.26 -4.84
N TYR A 299 13.48 9.32 -6.12
CA TYR A 299 12.73 8.69 -7.23
C TYR A 299 12.62 7.16 -7.13
N ASN A 300 13.40 6.53 -6.24
CA ASN A 300 13.27 5.11 -5.93
C ASN A 300 12.30 4.83 -4.79
N SER A 301 11.63 5.83 -4.23
CA SER A 301 10.40 5.61 -3.45
C SER A 301 9.37 4.85 -4.32
N LEU A 302 8.35 4.24 -3.69
CA LEU A 302 7.33 3.53 -4.47
C LEU A 302 6.63 4.49 -5.42
N ALA A 303 6.40 4.05 -6.67
CA ALA A 303 5.79 4.90 -7.69
C ALA A 303 4.41 5.39 -7.25
N THR A 304 3.59 4.51 -6.64
CA THR A 304 2.29 4.86 -6.09
C THR A 304 2.36 5.91 -4.98
N SER A 305 3.38 5.86 -4.12
CA SER A 305 3.61 6.87 -3.07
C SER A 305 4.02 8.21 -3.67
N ILE A 306 4.90 8.20 -4.67
CA ILE A 306 5.29 9.42 -5.37
C ILE A 306 4.08 10.02 -6.09
N ASP A 307 3.28 9.22 -6.78
CA ASP A 307 2.11 9.68 -7.51
C ASP A 307 1.05 10.24 -6.57
N ALA A 308 0.80 9.59 -5.42
CA ALA A 308 -0.07 10.14 -4.37
C ALA A 308 0.40 11.54 -3.91
N LEU A 309 1.70 11.74 -3.70
CA LEU A 309 2.24 13.03 -3.27
C LEU A 309 2.15 14.11 -4.36
N LYS A 310 2.14 13.73 -5.64
CA LYS A 310 2.01 14.68 -6.76
C LYS A 310 0.64 15.36 -6.80
N GLU A 311 -0.40 14.67 -6.34
CA GLU A 311 -1.77 15.23 -6.24
C GLU A 311 -1.87 16.39 -5.22
N PHE A 312 -0.86 16.55 -4.36
CA PHE A 312 -0.78 17.61 -3.36
C PHE A 312 0.25 18.70 -3.70
N VAL A 313 0.77 18.73 -4.93
CA VAL A 313 1.75 19.76 -5.34
C VAL A 313 1.18 21.16 -5.11
N SER A 314 2.01 22.03 -4.53
CA SER A 314 1.66 23.41 -4.13
C SER A 314 0.70 23.53 -2.94
N ARG A 315 0.34 22.42 -2.28
CA ARG A 315 -0.45 22.43 -1.04
C ARG A 315 0.44 22.08 0.15
N GLU A 316 0.15 22.64 1.31
CA GLU A 316 0.82 22.22 2.54
C GLU A 316 0.32 20.83 2.95
N VAL A 317 1.26 19.94 3.26
CA VAL A 317 1.00 18.59 3.72
C VAL A 317 1.87 18.25 4.93
N THR A 318 1.36 17.41 5.81
CA THR A 318 2.12 16.75 6.86
C THR A 318 2.29 15.28 6.51
N ILE A 319 3.54 14.84 6.40
CA ILE A 319 3.92 13.49 5.95
C ILE A 319 5.06 12.93 6.80
N ASP A 320 5.10 11.60 6.90
CA ASP A 320 6.23 10.87 7.44
C ASP A 320 7.20 10.47 6.32
N VAL A 321 8.48 10.82 6.48
CA VAL A 321 9.53 10.51 5.52
C VAL A 321 10.75 9.90 6.21
N MET A 322 11.39 8.94 5.56
CA MET A 322 12.61 8.31 6.06
C MET A 322 13.85 9.00 5.51
N TYR A 323 14.76 9.46 6.37
CA TYR A 323 16.03 10.04 5.96
C TYR A 323 16.89 9.01 5.23
N TYR A 324 17.12 9.19 3.93
CA TYR A 324 17.78 8.19 3.09
C TYR A 324 19.28 8.45 2.97
N ALA A 325 19.68 9.65 2.53
CA ALA A 325 21.08 10.05 2.38
C ALA A 325 21.19 11.56 2.17
N LEU A 326 22.32 12.17 2.55
CA LEU A 326 22.73 13.46 2.01
C LEU A 326 23.46 13.20 0.68
N HIS A 327 22.84 13.60 -0.42
CA HIS A 327 23.38 13.42 -1.76
C HIS A 327 24.07 14.70 -2.26
N SER A 328 25.17 14.53 -2.99
CA SER A 328 26.05 15.64 -3.37
C SER A 328 25.47 16.63 -4.39
N THR A 329 24.37 16.30 -5.05
CA THR A 329 23.79 17.11 -6.15
C THR A 329 22.50 17.82 -5.77
N ASP A 330 21.62 17.14 -5.05
CA ASP A 330 20.22 17.51 -4.78
C ASP A 330 19.92 17.58 -3.27
N GLY A 331 20.96 17.54 -2.43
CA GLY A 331 20.84 17.71 -0.99
C GLY A 331 20.28 16.47 -0.28
N ILE A 332 19.46 16.68 0.74
CA ILE A 332 18.87 15.59 1.51
C ILE A 332 17.88 14.83 0.64
N ARG A 333 18.07 13.51 0.57
CA ARG A 333 17.09 12.59 0.01
C ARG A 333 16.34 11.89 1.11
N VAL A 334 15.03 11.78 0.91
CA VAL A 334 14.14 11.03 1.78
C VAL A 334 13.37 9.98 0.99
N LEU A 335 12.99 8.89 1.64
CA LEU A 335 12.00 7.95 1.09
C LEU A 335 10.63 8.35 1.62
N PHE A 336 9.67 8.54 0.72
CA PHE A 336 8.26 8.56 1.07
C PHE A 336 7.67 7.18 0.76
N TYR A 337 7.18 6.51 1.80
CA TYR A 337 6.70 5.13 1.71
C TYR A 337 5.23 4.98 2.09
N GLY A 338 4.56 6.10 2.37
CA GLY A 338 3.13 6.13 2.68
C GLY A 338 2.25 6.07 1.43
N THR A 339 0.95 5.97 1.64
CA THR A 339 -0.10 6.12 0.62
C THR A 339 -0.73 7.50 0.71
N GLU A 340 -1.80 7.74 -0.05
CA GLU A 340 -2.60 8.97 0.07
C GLU A 340 -3.17 9.15 1.49
N ASP A 341 -3.55 8.06 2.17
CA ASP A 341 -4.08 8.09 3.55
C ASP A 341 -3.05 8.58 4.58
N ASP A 342 -1.76 8.49 4.25
CA ASP A 342 -0.65 8.96 5.10
C ASP A 342 -0.30 10.43 4.85
N ILE A 343 -1.01 11.11 3.93
CA ILE A 343 -0.81 12.52 3.61
C ILE A 343 -1.90 13.34 4.29
N ILE A 344 -1.51 14.09 5.33
CA ILE A 344 -2.43 14.98 6.03
C ILE A 344 -2.35 16.36 5.37
N SER A 345 -3.44 16.85 4.80
CA SER A 345 -3.51 18.20 4.23
C SER A 345 -4.85 18.83 4.60
N ASP A 346 -4.88 20.16 4.69
CA ASP A 346 -6.15 20.87 4.78
C ASP A 346 -6.98 20.65 3.50
N PRO A 347 -8.32 20.57 3.62
CA PRO A 347 -9.18 20.50 2.45
C PRO A 347 -9.02 21.76 1.60
N LEU A 348 -9.09 21.61 0.27
CA LEU A 348 -9.05 22.73 -0.65
C LEU A 348 -10.14 23.75 -0.29
N THR A 349 -9.77 25.03 -0.28
CA THR A 349 -10.72 26.12 -0.13
C THR A 349 -11.62 26.19 -1.37
N VAL A 350 -12.81 26.78 -1.23
CA VAL A 350 -13.75 26.97 -2.35
C VAL A 350 -13.10 27.77 -3.49
N GLU A 351 -12.25 28.74 -3.17
CA GLU A 351 -11.54 29.53 -4.17
C GLU A 351 -10.50 28.70 -4.95
N GLU A 352 -9.76 27.81 -4.28
CA GLU A 352 -8.82 26.90 -4.94
C GLU A 352 -9.55 25.88 -5.83
N GLN A 353 -10.68 25.36 -5.36
CA GLN A 353 -11.52 24.47 -6.17
C GLN A 353 -12.04 25.17 -7.43
N PHE A 354 -12.51 26.42 -7.31
CA PHE A 354 -12.86 27.22 -8.49
C PHE A 354 -11.67 27.46 -9.42
N ALA A 355 -10.49 27.75 -8.88
CA ALA A 355 -9.30 27.98 -9.68
C ALA A 355 -8.90 26.73 -10.50
N ILE A 356 -9.03 25.54 -9.91
CA ILE A 356 -8.79 24.26 -10.60
C ILE A 356 -9.80 24.07 -11.74
N ASP A 357 -11.10 24.17 -11.45
CA ASP A 357 -12.14 23.97 -12.48
C ASP A 357 -12.08 25.00 -13.61
N ILE A 358 -11.79 26.27 -13.28
CA ILE A 358 -11.63 27.34 -14.29
C ILE A 358 -10.41 27.07 -15.18
N ALA A 359 -9.33 26.51 -14.64
CA ALA A 359 -8.13 26.18 -15.41
C ALA A 359 -8.36 25.03 -16.42
N THR A 360 -9.38 24.20 -16.21
CA THR A 360 -9.80 23.14 -17.14
C THR A 360 -10.51 23.67 -18.39
N LEU A 361 -11.04 24.90 -18.34
CA LEU A 361 -11.74 25.53 -19.46
C LEU A 361 -10.79 26.31 -20.37
N ASP A 362 -10.91 26.11 -21.69
CA ASP A 362 -10.24 26.99 -22.65
C ASP A 362 -10.88 28.39 -22.60
N LYS A 363 -10.05 29.41 -22.73
CA LYS A 363 -10.51 30.81 -22.76
C LYS A 363 -11.04 31.23 -24.12
N ASP A 364 -10.65 30.52 -25.17
CA ASP A 364 -11.03 30.77 -26.55
C ASP A 364 -11.36 29.47 -27.30
N TYR A 365 -12.51 29.45 -27.98
CA TYR A 365 -12.88 28.37 -28.89
C TYR A 365 -13.04 28.87 -30.31
N ILE A 366 -12.46 28.14 -31.26
CA ILE A 366 -12.70 28.31 -32.69
C ILE A 366 -13.52 27.12 -33.18
N LEU A 367 -14.80 27.37 -33.46
CA LEU A 367 -15.78 26.32 -33.73
C LEU A 367 -16.01 26.14 -35.24
N THR A 368 -15.78 24.93 -35.72
CA THR A 368 -16.25 24.43 -37.03
C THR A 368 -17.32 23.36 -36.89
N ASP A 369 -17.55 22.86 -35.68
CA ASP A 369 -18.43 21.76 -35.31
C ASP A 369 -18.99 22.03 -33.91
N SER A 370 -19.93 21.22 -33.44
CA SER A 370 -20.49 21.32 -32.08
C SER A 370 -19.43 21.15 -30.99
N LEU A 371 -19.67 21.76 -29.83
CA LEU A 371 -18.76 21.76 -28.69
C LEU A 371 -19.43 21.11 -27.46
N GLU A 372 -18.77 20.13 -26.88
CA GLU A 372 -19.01 19.67 -25.51
C GLU A 372 -17.93 20.25 -24.60
N LEU A 373 -18.34 20.83 -23.46
CA LEU A 373 -17.39 21.31 -22.47
C LEU A 373 -16.81 20.15 -21.67
N PRO A 374 -15.54 20.25 -21.19
CA PRO A 374 -14.94 19.22 -20.36
C PRO A 374 -15.74 19.05 -19.04
N ALA A 375 -15.69 17.86 -18.45
CA ALA A 375 -16.21 17.69 -17.10
C ALA A 375 -15.35 18.49 -16.10
N LEU A 376 -16.00 19.11 -15.12
CA LEU A 376 -15.34 19.80 -14.01
C LEU A 376 -15.16 18.83 -12.83
N GLU A 377 -14.17 19.08 -12.00
CA GLU A 377 -13.80 18.19 -10.89
C GLU A 377 -14.58 18.52 -9.62
N TYR A 378 -14.78 19.81 -9.32
CA TYR A 378 -15.37 20.27 -8.05
C TYR A 378 -16.73 20.95 -8.20
N SER A 379 -17.07 21.41 -9.40
CA SER A 379 -18.27 22.20 -9.69
C SER A 379 -19.13 21.58 -10.79
N GLU A 380 -20.34 22.12 -10.94
CA GLU A 380 -21.22 21.81 -12.05
C GLU A 380 -21.48 23.07 -12.88
N TYR A 381 -21.66 22.88 -14.19
CA TYR A 381 -22.20 23.92 -15.05
C TYR A 381 -23.66 24.18 -14.69
N ASP A 382 -24.00 25.45 -14.50
CA ASP A 382 -25.37 25.91 -14.33
C ASP A 382 -25.78 26.77 -15.53
N THR A 383 -26.05 28.06 -15.29
CA THR A 383 -26.62 28.93 -16.31
C THR A 383 -25.60 29.23 -17.40
N VAL A 384 -25.96 28.95 -18.64
CA VAL A 384 -25.21 29.32 -19.84
C VAL A 384 -25.87 30.52 -20.51
N THR A 385 -25.11 31.58 -20.73
CA THR A 385 -25.55 32.77 -21.48
C THR A 385 -24.76 32.90 -22.77
N ILE A 386 -25.49 32.91 -23.90
CA ILE A 386 -24.91 33.08 -25.24
C ILE A 386 -25.04 34.55 -25.64
N SER A 387 -23.93 35.19 -26.02
CA SER A 387 -23.96 36.56 -26.51
C SER A 387 -24.85 36.72 -27.75
N THR A 388 -25.49 37.89 -27.90
CA THR A 388 -26.48 38.15 -28.96
C THR A 388 -25.98 37.91 -30.37
N ASN A 389 -24.66 38.07 -30.61
CA ASN A 389 -24.07 37.84 -31.93
C ASN A 389 -24.04 36.35 -32.29
N LEU A 390 -24.02 35.46 -31.30
CA LEU A 390 -23.91 34.01 -31.47
C LEU A 390 -25.26 33.29 -31.44
N THR A 391 -26.36 33.92 -31.02
CA THR A 391 -27.66 33.23 -30.81
C THR A 391 -28.28 32.63 -32.07
N ASN A 392 -27.85 33.07 -33.26
CA ASN A 392 -28.27 32.47 -34.53
C ASN A 392 -27.36 31.31 -35.00
N TYR A 393 -26.22 31.10 -34.34
CA TYR A 393 -25.15 30.20 -34.76
C TYR A 393 -24.82 29.15 -33.70
N ILE A 394 -25.24 29.35 -32.45
CA ILE A 394 -25.01 28.42 -31.35
C ILE A 394 -26.31 28.26 -30.56
N GLU A 395 -26.68 27.01 -30.29
CA GLU A 395 -27.78 26.64 -29.40
C GLU A 395 -27.27 25.64 -28.36
N PHE A 396 -27.63 25.80 -27.09
CA PHE A 396 -27.26 24.85 -26.04
C PHE A 396 -28.41 23.87 -25.80
N VAL A 397 -28.22 22.60 -26.19
CA VAL A 397 -29.25 21.55 -26.11
C VAL A 397 -28.62 20.26 -25.62
N GLY A 398 -29.20 19.65 -24.58
CA GLY A 398 -28.77 18.33 -24.12
C GLY A 398 -27.36 18.26 -23.54
N GLY A 399 -26.79 19.39 -23.10
CA GLY A 399 -25.41 19.47 -22.59
C GLY A 399 -24.37 19.82 -23.65
N GLU A 400 -24.78 19.98 -24.91
CA GLU A 400 -23.91 20.27 -26.05
C GLU A 400 -24.23 21.65 -26.64
N PHE A 401 -23.19 22.39 -27.05
CA PHE A 401 -23.34 23.57 -27.88
C PHE A 401 -23.41 23.16 -29.34
N VAL A 402 -24.62 23.08 -29.87
CA VAL A 402 -24.90 22.76 -31.26
C VAL A 402 -24.56 23.97 -32.13
N VAL A 403 -23.63 23.79 -33.07
CA VAL A 403 -23.10 24.87 -33.91
C VAL A 403 -23.71 24.83 -35.31
N THR A 404 -24.33 25.94 -35.72
CA THR A 404 -24.71 26.24 -37.11
C THR A 404 -23.72 27.25 -37.67
N ARG A 405 -22.99 26.87 -38.73
CA ARG A 405 -21.95 27.73 -39.30
C ARG A 405 -22.53 28.80 -40.24
N PRO A 406 -21.93 30.00 -40.27
CA PRO A 406 -22.18 30.99 -41.33
C PRO A 406 -21.88 30.43 -42.72
N LEU A 407 -22.55 30.95 -43.75
CA LEU A 407 -22.31 30.56 -45.14
C LEU A 407 -20.90 30.94 -45.60
N ALA A 408 -20.38 30.29 -46.65
CA ALA A 408 -19.05 30.57 -47.19
C ALA A 408 -18.85 32.02 -47.69
N THR A 409 -19.94 32.75 -47.94
CA THR A 409 -19.95 34.17 -48.35
C THR A 409 -20.05 35.13 -47.17
N GLU A 410 -20.26 34.61 -45.95
CA GLU A 410 -20.39 35.38 -44.72
C GLU A 410 -19.05 35.39 -43.97
N ALA A 411 -18.85 36.41 -43.12
CA ALA A 411 -17.68 36.47 -42.25
C ALA A 411 -17.83 35.48 -41.08
N ASP A 412 -16.71 35.14 -40.44
CA ASP A 412 -16.73 34.46 -39.15
C ASP A 412 -17.49 35.31 -38.12
N VAL A 413 -18.18 34.64 -37.20
CA VAL A 413 -18.99 35.30 -36.17
C VAL A 413 -18.30 35.16 -34.83
N ILE A 414 -18.11 36.28 -34.14
CA ILE A 414 -17.39 36.35 -32.87
C ILE A 414 -18.35 36.82 -31.77
N GLY A 415 -18.27 36.18 -30.62
CA GLY A 415 -18.97 36.59 -29.41
C GLY A 415 -18.44 35.84 -28.20
N THR A 416 -19.22 35.82 -27.13
CA THR A 416 -18.85 35.15 -25.88
C THR A 416 -19.91 34.15 -25.42
N LEU A 417 -19.44 33.15 -24.68
CA LEU A 417 -20.26 32.35 -23.77
C LEU A 417 -19.94 32.79 -22.35
N THR A 418 -20.96 32.98 -21.52
CA THR A 418 -20.79 33.19 -20.08
C THR A 418 -21.43 32.03 -19.35
N ILE A 419 -20.61 31.23 -18.68
CA ILE A 419 -21.02 30.00 -18.02
C ILE A 419 -20.90 30.20 -16.52
N LYS A 420 -21.99 30.00 -15.80
CA LYS A 420 -21.98 29.97 -14.34
C LYS A 420 -21.53 28.58 -13.88
N ILE A 421 -20.52 28.54 -13.03
CA ILE A 421 -20.11 27.34 -12.30
C ILE A 421 -20.44 27.50 -10.82
N ILE A 422 -20.87 26.42 -10.16
CA ILE A 422 -21.36 26.45 -8.77
C ILE A 422 -20.60 25.44 -7.92
N ILE A 423 -20.12 25.88 -6.75
CA ILE A 423 -19.55 25.03 -5.69
C ILE A 423 -20.29 25.32 -4.39
N GLY A 424 -21.05 24.34 -3.90
CA GLY A 424 -21.89 24.50 -2.72
C GLY A 424 -22.91 25.63 -2.89
N THR A 425 -22.68 26.77 -2.22
CA THR A 425 -23.54 27.96 -2.31
C THR A 425 -22.89 29.13 -3.04
N GLU A 426 -21.62 29.02 -3.41
CA GLU A 426 -20.89 30.04 -4.17
C GLU A 426 -20.97 29.76 -5.66
N PHE A 427 -20.82 30.82 -6.48
CA PHE A 427 -20.74 30.69 -7.92
C PHE A 427 -19.70 31.64 -8.51
N ARG A 428 -19.23 31.32 -9.72
CA ARG A 428 -18.40 32.18 -10.56
C ARG A 428 -18.96 32.18 -11.97
N ASP A 429 -18.88 33.32 -12.65
CA ASP A 429 -19.21 33.41 -14.08
C ASP A 429 -17.90 33.39 -14.87
N VAL A 430 -17.72 32.38 -15.72
CA VAL A 430 -16.57 32.23 -16.61
C VAL A 430 -16.95 32.73 -17.99
N VAL A 431 -16.17 33.66 -18.53
CA VAL A 431 -16.37 34.21 -19.88
C VAL A 431 -15.39 33.56 -20.84
N ILE A 432 -15.93 32.97 -21.90
CA ILE A 432 -15.19 32.27 -22.94
C ILE A 432 -15.42 32.99 -24.27
N ASP A 433 -14.35 33.34 -24.97
CA ASP A 433 -14.41 33.92 -26.30
C ASP A 433 -14.67 32.83 -27.34
N VAL A 434 -15.61 33.07 -28.26
CA VAL A 434 -15.98 32.07 -29.27
C VAL A 434 -15.97 32.69 -30.66
N THR A 435 -15.32 32.00 -31.59
CA THR A 435 -15.35 32.30 -33.02
C THR A 435 -15.99 31.13 -33.76
N VAL A 436 -17.18 31.34 -34.32
CA VAL A 436 -17.81 30.37 -35.23
C VAL A 436 -17.32 30.63 -36.65
N LYS A 437 -16.61 29.65 -37.21
CA LYS A 437 -16.03 29.76 -38.54
C LYS A 437 -17.10 29.60 -39.62
N ALA A 438 -17.12 30.55 -40.55
CA ALA A 438 -17.87 30.40 -41.79
C ALA A 438 -17.47 29.10 -42.52
N ILE A 439 -18.39 28.51 -43.27
CA ILE A 439 -18.12 27.30 -44.04
C ILE A 439 -16.95 27.55 -44.99
N SER A 440 -15.85 26.81 -44.81
CA SER A 440 -14.74 26.78 -45.77
C SER A 440 -15.16 26.01 -47.00
N GLY A 441 -15.96 26.64 -47.85
CA GLY A 441 -16.24 26.15 -49.18
C GLY A 441 -15.10 26.54 -50.10
N ALA A 442 -14.17 25.61 -50.39
CA ALA A 442 -13.66 25.59 -51.74
C ALA A 442 -14.85 25.21 -52.62
N SER A 443 -15.64 26.20 -53.06
CA SER A 443 -16.50 26.00 -54.22
C SER A 443 -15.58 25.40 -55.26
N ALA A 444 -15.94 24.22 -55.79
CA ALA A 444 -15.20 23.67 -56.91
C ALA A 444 -15.13 24.78 -57.95
N THR A 445 -13.94 25.29 -58.26
CA THR A 445 -13.80 26.44 -59.18
C THR A 445 -14.13 26.01 -60.61
N ASN A 446 -14.39 24.72 -60.82
CA ASN A 446 -14.68 24.11 -62.10
C ASN A 446 -15.55 22.84 -61.93
N LEU A 447 -16.01 22.32 -63.06
CA LEU A 447 -16.70 21.04 -63.16
C LEU A 447 -15.75 19.88 -62.84
N LEU A 448 -16.27 18.82 -62.25
CA LEU A 448 -15.53 17.59 -61.96
C LEU A 448 -16.26 16.39 -62.57
N PHE A 449 -15.50 15.40 -63.04
CA PHE A 449 -16.06 14.08 -63.30
C PHE A 449 -16.22 13.35 -61.96
N SER A 450 -17.45 13.28 -61.44
CA SER A 450 -17.74 12.62 -60.16
C SER A 450 -17.89 11.11 -60.29
N LYS A 451 -18.18 10.61 -61.50
CA LYS A 451 -18.32 9.17 -61.74
C LYS A 451 -18.03 8.77 -63.18
N TYR A 452 -17.39 7.63 -63.35
CA TYR A 452 -17.23 6.92 -64.62
C TYR A 452 -17.72 5.47 -64.45
N VAL A 453 -18.59 5.00 -65.33
CA VAL A 453 -19.08 3.62 -65.33
C VAL A 453 -18.93 3.02 -66.72
N GLU A 454 -18.26 1.89 -66.80
CA GLU A 454 -18.14 1.06 -68.00
C GLU A 454 -19.10 -0.12 -67.90
N GLY A 455 -20.07 -0.17 -68.80
CA GLY A 455 -20.97 -1.32 -69.00
C GLY A 455 -20.51 -2.21 -70.14
N SER A 456 -21.31 -3.23 -70.47
CA SER A 456 -21.03 -4.11 -71.61
C SER A 456 -21.33 -3.42 -72.95
N SER A 457 -20.53 -3.74 -73.98
CA SER A 457 -20.67 -3.16 -75.33
C SER A 457 -20.54 -1.63 -75.32
N TYR A 458 -21.45 -0.89 -75.97
CA TYR A 458 -21.43 0.57 -76.07
C TYR A 458 -22.07 1.32 -74.89
N ASN A 459 -22.27 0.66 -73.75
CA ASN A 459 -22.93 1.28 -72.59
C ASN A 459 -21.89 1.92 -71.67
N LYS A 460 -21.69 3.24 -71.80
CA LYS A 460 -20.81 4.02 -70.92
C LYS A 460 -21.57 5.17 -70.30
N PHE A 461 -21.23 5.51 -69.06
CA PHE A 461 -21.83 6.62 -68.34
C PHE A 461 -20.74 7.44 -67.65
N ILE A 462 -20.88 8.76 -67.75
CA ILE A 462 -20.06 9.74 -67.04
C ILE A 462 -21.00 10.69 -66.30
N GLU A 463 -20.72 10.93 -65.03
CA GLU A 463 -21.38 11.97 -64.25
C GLU A 463 -20.47 13.19 -64.14
N ILE A 464 -21.04 14.36 -64.45
CA ILE A 464 -20.39 15.66 -64.25
C ILE A 464 -21.07 16.32 -63.06
N TYR A 465 -20.30 16.60 -62.02
CA TYR A 465 -20.76 17.35 -60.86
C TYR A 465 -20.38 18.82 -60.99
N ASN A 466 -21.37 19.71 -60.85
CA ASN A 466 -21.17 21.15 -60.78
C ASN A 466 -21.20 21.61 -59.31
N GLY A 467 -20.02 21.73 -58.70
CA GLY A 467 -19.86 22.24 -57.33
C GLY A 467 -19.70 23.76 -57.22
N THR A 468 -19.91 24.53 -58.31
CA THR A 468 -19.64 25.99 -58.34
C THR A 468 -20.77 26.84 -57.76
N ALA A 469 -21.90 26.22 -57.38
CA ALA A 469 -23.15 26.87 -56.94
C ALA A 469 -23.79 27.85 -57.96
N SER A 470 -23.26 27.95 -59.18
CA SER A 470 -23.78 28.79 -60.27
C SER A 470 -24.17 27.96 -61.49
N ALA A 471 -25.03 28.50 -62.37
CA ALA A 471 -25.33 27.87 -63.65
C ALA A 471 -24.06 27.83 -64.52
N VAL A 472 -23.71 26.66 -65.05
CA VAL A 472 -22.53 26.47 -65.91
C VAL A 472 -22.96 26.20 -67.34
N ASN A 473 -22.36 26.92 -68.28
CA ASN A 473 -22.55 26.69 -69.70
C ASN A 473 -21.63 25.56 -70.20
N LEU A 474 -22.21 24.39 -70.48
CA LEU A 474 -21.44 23.23 -70.95
C LEU A 474 -20.97 23.35 -72.41
N SER A 475 -21.45 24.34 -73.18
CA SER A 475 -21.03 24.50 -74.58
C SER A 475 -19.55 24.89 -74.74
N GLU A 476 -18.93 25.35 -73.66
CA GLU A 476 -17.50 25.70 -73.60
C GLU A 476 -16.59 24.49 -73.33
N TYR A 477 -17.18 23.32 -73.06
CA TYR A 477 -16.46 22.11 -72.65
C TYR A 477 -16.58 21.00 -73.71
N LYS A 478 -15.54 20.16 -73.80
CA LYS A 478 -15.50 18.95 -74.63
C LYS A 478 -14.94 17.79 -73.82
N ILE A 479 -15.55 16.62 -73.95
CA ILE A 479 -15.01 15.37 -73.41
C ILE A 479 -14.03 14.79 -74.44
N GLU A 480 -12.78 14.57 -74.02
CA GLU A 480 -11.75 13.95 -74.84
C GLU A 480 -11.23 12.67 -74.17
N ILE A 481 -11.09 11.62 -74.98
CA ILE A 481 -10.52 10.35 -74.54
C ILE A 481 -9.08 10.32 -75.03
N TYR A 482 -8.14 10.26 -74.10
CA TYR A 482 -6.73 10.02 -74.39
C TYR A 482 -6.44 8.54 -74.15
N VAL A 483 -5.97 7.85 -75.18
CA VAL A 483 -5.74 6.40 -75.18
C VAL A 483 -4.26 6.10 -75.39
#